data_AF-A0A447TWV7-F1
#
_entry.id   AF-A0A447TWV7-F1
#
_cell.length_a   1.000
_cell.length_b   1.000
_cell.length_c   1.000
_cell.angle_alpha   90.00
_cell.angle_beta   90.00
_cell.angle_gamma   90.00
#
_symmetry.space_group_name_H-M   'P 1'
#
loop_
_entity.id
_entity.type
_entity.pdbx_description
1 polymer ?
#
loop_
_entity_poly.entity_id
_entity_poly.type
_entity_poly.pdbx_seq_one_letter_code
_entity_poly.pdbx_strand_id
1 'polypeptide(L)'
;MSYTPMSDLGQQGLFDITRTLLQQPDLASLSEALSQLVKRSALADSAGIVLWQAQSQRAQYYATRENGRPVEYEDETVLAHGPVRRILSRPRCIAL
;
A
#
# COMPACT_ATOMS: atom_id res chain seq x y z
N MET A 1 -21.55 0.93 -24.22
CA MET A 1 -20.18 1.19 -23.73
C MET A 1 -19.34 -0.01 -24.09
N SER A 2 -18.40 0.13 -25.02
CA SER A 2 -17.51 -0.96 -25.42
C SER A 2 -16.45 -1.14 -24.34
N TYR A 3 -16.65 -2.13 -23.49
CA TYR A 3 -15.59 -2.67 -22.64
C TYR A 3 -14.52 -3.21 -23.59
N THR A 4 -13.40 -2.52 -23.73
CA THR A 4 -12.24 -3.12 -24.41
C THR A 4 -11.81 -4.27 -23.52
N PRO A 5 -11.97 -5.54 -23.95
CA PRO A 5 -11.60 -6.65 -23.10
C PRO A 5 -10.07 -6.57 -22.95
N MET A 6 -9.59 -6.30 -21.74
CA MET A 6 -8.21 -6.64 -21.40
C MET A 6 -8.05 -8.11 -21.77
N SER A 7 -7.07 -8.41 -22.62
CA SER A 7 -6.78 -9.78 -23.06
C SER A 7 -6.70 -10.70 -21.84
N ASP A 8 -7.05 -11.97 -22.03
CA ASP A 8 -7.04 -12.98 -20.95
C ASP A 8 -5.71 -13.01 -20.19
N LEU A 9 -4.61 -12.66 -20.86
CA LEU A 9 -3.26 -12.52 -20.28
C LEU A 9 -3.14 -11.37 -19.26
N GLY A 10 -3.77 -10.21 -19.53
CA GLY A 10 -3.80 -9.08 -18.61
C GLY A 10 -4.69 -9.32 -17.40
N GLN A 11 -5.80 -10.05 -17.57
CA GLN A 11 -6.66 -10.46 -16.47
C GLN A 11 -6.02 -11.55 -15.61
N GLN A 12 -5.33 -12.51 -16.23
CA GLN A 12 -4.58 -13.55 -15.52
C GLN A 12 -3.46 -12.91 -14.68
N GLY A 13 -2.71 -11.96 -15.24
CA GLY A 13 -1.71 -11.20 -14.49
C GLY A 13 -2.30 -10.45 -13.30
N LEU A 14 -3.43 -9.75 -13.49
CA LEU A 14 -4.10 -9.05 -12.39
C LEU A 14 -4.65 -10.01 -11.33
N PHE A 15 -5.19 -11.15 -11.74
CA PHE A 15 -5.69 -12.18 -10.84
C PHE A 15 -4.56 -12.78 -10.00
N ASP A 16 -3.43 -13.13 -10.63
CA ASP A 16 -2.26 -13.65 -9.92
C ASP A 16 -1.71 -12.63 -8.93
N ILE A 17 -1.62 -11.35 -9.33
CA ILE A 17 -1.24 -10.24 -8.45
C ILE A 17 -2.19 -10.15 -7.25
N THR A 18 -3.49 -10.12 -7.51
CA THR A 18 -4.52 -10.00 -6.47
C THR A 18 -4.46 -11.19 -5.51
N ARG A 19 -4.30 -12.40 -6.04
CA ARG A 19 -4.14 -13.62 -5.25
C ARG A 19 -2.90 -13.56 -4.37
N THR A 20 -1.74 -13.17 -4.92
CA THR A 20 -0.51 -13.02 -4.15
C THR A 20 -0.67 -12.04 -3.01
N LEU A 21 -1.29 -10.88 -3.25
CA LEU A 21 -1.50 -9.87 -2.22
C LEU A 21 -2.50 -10.35 -1.14
N LEU A 22 -3.61 -11.00 -1.51
CA LEU A 22 -4.62 -11.47 -0.56
C LEU A 22 -4.17 -12.68 0.28
N GLN A 23 -3.15 -13.41 -0.16
CA GLN A 23 -2.62 -14.57 0.57
C GLN A 23 -1.64 -14.19 1.69
N GLN A 24 -1.31 -12.91 1.85
CA GLN A 24 -0.35 -12.47 2.86
C GLN A 24 -0.97 -12.53 4.27
N PRO A 25 -0.25 -13.09 5.27
CA PRO A 25 -0.81 -13.34 6.60
C PRO A 25 -0.97 -12.06 7.45
N ASP A 26 -0.22 -11.01 7.12
CA ASP A 26 -0.22 -9.73 7.83
C ASP A 26 0.19 -8.57 6.90
N LEU A 27 0.10 -7.34 7.42
CA LEU A 27 0.38 -6.11 6.68
C LEU A 27 1.87 -5.92 6.37
N ALA A 28 2.76 -6.47 7.20
CA ALA A 28 4.19 -6.42 6.94
C ALA A 28 4.55 -7.25 5.71
N SER A 29 4.07 -8.50 5.68
CA SER A 29 4.19 -9.44 4.56
C SER A 29 3.52 -8.88 3.30
N LEU A 30 2.38 -8.20 3.45
CA LEU A 30 1.71 -7.51 2.34
C LEU A 30 2.57 -6.37 1.77
N SER A 31 3.16 -5.54 2.62
CA SER A 31 4.04 -4.45 2.18
C SER A 31 5.29 -4.96 1.45
N GLU A 32 5.81 -6.12 1.85
CA GLU A 32 6.93 -6.78 1.20
C GLU A 32 6.53 -7.29 -0.19
N ALA A 33 5.45 -8.08 -0.28
CA ALA A 33 4.95 -8.60 -1.54
C ALA A 33 4.65 -7.46 -2.53
N LEU A 34 4.05 -6.37 -2.05
CA LEU A 34 3.79 -5.18 -2.84
C LEU A 34 5.08 -4.50 -3.31
N SER A 35 6.09 -4.36 -2.43
CA SER A 35 7.39 -3.79 -2.77
C SER A 35 8.10 -4.60 -3.86
N GLN A 36 8.06 -5.93 -3.77
CA GLN A 36 8.63 -6.81 -4.79
C GLN A 36 7.91 -6.66 -6.13
N LEU A 37 6.58 -6.52 -6.11
CA LEU A 37 5.77 -6.34 -7.31
C LEU A 37 6.07 -5.02 -8.02
N VAL A 38 6.07 -3.89 -7.30
CA VAL A 38 6.33 -2.58 -7.91
C VAL A 38 7.75 -2.47 -8.47
N LYS A 39 8.72 -3.15 -7.83
CA LYS A 39 10.11 -3.23 -8.29
C LYS A 39 10.25 -4.05 -9.56
N ARG A 40 9.62 -5.24 -9.64
CA ARG A 40 9.62 -6.09 -10.85
C ARG A 40 8.95 -5.41 -12.04
N SER A 41 7.92 -4.62 -11.78
CA SER A 41 7.18 -3.86 -12.79
C SER A 41 7.83 -2.51 -13.13
N ALA A 42 8.99 -2.18 -12.53
CA ALA A 42 9.68 -0.90 -12.69
C ALA A 42 8.81 0.34 -12.42
N LEU A 43 7.82 0.22 -11.53
CA LEU A 43 6.92 1.31 -11.15
C LEU A 43 7.49 2.17 -10.02
N ALA A 44 8.20 1.54 -9.07
CA ALA A 44 8.83 2.19 -7.94
C ALA A 44 9.90 1.27 -7.33
N ASP A 45 10.84 1.85 -6.57
CA ASP A 45 11.85 1.07 -5.85
C ASP A 45 11.30 0.34 -4.62
N SER A 46 10.24 0.89 -4.01
CA SER A 46 9.59 0.33 -2.82
C SER A 46 8.12 0.76 -2.72
N ALA A 47 7.36 0.04 -1.88
CA ALA A 47 5.98 0.39 -1.54
C ALA A 47 5.77 0.30 -0.02
N GLY A 48 4.88 1.16 0.50
CA GLY A 48 4.51 1.15 1.92
C GLY A 48 3.01 1.36 2.08
N ILE A 49 2.46 0.78 3.15
CA ILE A 49 1.04 0.86 3.51
C ILE A 49 0.92 1.78 4.71
N VAL A 50 0.02 2.76 4.62
CA VAL A 50 -0.32 3.64 5.73
C VAL A 50 -1.76 3.38 6.13
N LEU A 51 -1.98 2.97 7.37
CA LEU A 51 -3.31 2.78 7.93
C LEU A 51 -3.63 3.89 8.92
N TRP A 52 -4.74 4.58 8.68
CA TRP A 52 -5.27 5.60 9.59
C TRP A 52 -6.36 5.00 10.47
N GLN A 53 -6.19 5.12 11.78
CA GLN A 53 -7.16 4.70 12.79
C GLN A 53 -7.89 5.93 13.33
N ALA A 54 -9.09 6.20 12.80
CA ALA A 54 -9.85 7.40 13.16
C ALA A 54 -10.23 7.48 14.66
N GLN A 55 -10.45 6.33 15.31
CA GLN A 55 -10.86 6.26 16.72
C GLN A 55 -9.73 6.67 17.66
N SER A 56 -8.50 6.22 17.38
CA SER A 56 -7.31 6.52 18.18
C SER A 56 -6.54 7.75 17.67
N GLN A 57 -6.91 8.30 16.50
CA GLN A 57 -6.18 9.33 15.79
C GLN A 57 -4.70 8.95 15.52
N ARG A 58 -4.43 7.65 15.33
CA ARG A 58 -3.08 7.13 15.07
C ARG A 58 -2.94 6.69 13.62
N ALA A 59 -1.73 6.82 13.09
CA ALA A 59 -1.35 6.23 11.81
C ALA A 59 -0.31 5.14 12.06
N GLN A 60 -0.49 3.99 11.43
CA GLN A 60 0.48 2.91 11.38
C GLN A 60 1.09 2.86 9.99
N TYR A 61 2.41 2.66 9.91
CA TYR A 61 3.13 2.55 8.66
C TYR A 61 3.85 1.22 8.57
N TYR A 62 3.59 0.51 7.47
CA TYR A 62 4.16 -0.79 7.13
C TYR A 62 4.98 -0.65 5.85
N ALA A 63 6.28 -0.90 5.93
CA ALA A 63 7.13 -0.93 4.75
C ALA A 63 8.27 -1.93 4.91
N THR A 64 8.83 -2.35 3.79
CA THR A 64 10.02 -3.19 3.76
C THR A 64 11.21 -2.33 3.36
N ARG A 65 12.22 -2.18 4.23
CA ARG A 65 13.46 -1.47 3.87
C ARG A 65 14.31 -2.31 2.91
N GLU A 66 15.27 -1.67 2.25
CA GLU A 66 16.22 -2.31 1.32
C GLU A 66 16.95 -3.55 1.88
N ASN A 67 17.05 -3.66 3.21
CA ASN A 67 17.66 -4.83 3.87
C ASN A 67 16.68 -6.00 4.12
N GLY A 68 15.47 -5.97 3.56
CA GLY A 68 14.45 -7.01 3.73
C GLY A 68 13.88 -7.11 5.15
N ARG A 69 14.17 -6.13 6.02
CA ARG A 69 13.60 -6.09 7.37
C ARG A 69 12.25 -5.37 7.31
N PRO A 70 11.16 -6.00 7.81
CA PRO A 70 9.90 -5.32 7.97
C PRO A 70 10.09 -4.18 8.96
N VAL A 71 9.55 -3.03 8.59
CA VAL A 71 9.54 -1.84 9.40
C VAL A 71 8.10 -1.53 9.72
N GLU A 72 7.74 -1.80 10.96
CA GLU A 72 6.51 -1.37 11.58
C GLU A 72 6.84 -0.14 12.43
N TYR A 73 6.37 1.02 12.01
CA TYR A 73 6.48 2.24 12.81
C TYR A 73 5.09 2.58 13.36
N GLU A 74 5.02 2.64 14.68
CA GLU A 74 3.82 2.98 15.42
C GLU A 74 4.05 4.30 16.18
N ASP A 75 4.41 5.42 15.52
CA ASP A 75 4.26 6.73 16.19
C ASP A 75 4.35 8.02 15.35
N GLU A 76 3.73 9.05 15.95
CA GLU A 76 3.42 10.45 15.61
C GLU A 76 4.23 11.22 14.52
N THR A 77 5.43 10.78 14.14
CA THR A 77 6.27 11.54 13.21
C THR A 77 5.76 11.50 11.76
N VAL A 78 5.09 10.42 11.35
CA VAL A 78 4.36 10.35 10.06
C VAL A 78 3.12 11.25 10.07
N LEU A 79 2.53 11.51 11.24
CA LEU A 79 1.40 12.42 11.44
C LEU A 79 1.82 13.90 11.50
N ALA A 80 3.05 14.20 11.90
CA ALA A 80 3.53 15.58 11.98
C ALA A 80 3.92 16.19 10.61
N HIS A 81 4.50 15.40 9.69
CA HIS A 81 5.03 15.91 8.42
C HIS A 81 4.79 15.04 7.18
N GLY A 82 4.13 13.88 7.31
CA GLY A 82 3.92 12.94 6.22
C GLY A 82 2.65 13.19 5.38
N PRO A 83 2.41 12.37 4.34
CA PRO A 83 1.24 12.48 3.45
C PRO A 83 -0.09 12.38 4.20
N VAL A 84 -0.13 11.70 5.35
CA VAL A 84 -1.32 11.58 6.22
C VAL A 84 -1.78 12.94 6.73
N ARG A 85 -0.86 13.80 7.19
CA ARG A 85 -1.21 15.16 7.64
C ARG A 85 -1.85 15.97 6.52
N ARG A 86 -1.35 15.82 5.29
CA ARG A 86 -1.90 16.54 4.13
C ARG A 86 -3.35 16.11 3.83
N ILE A 87 -3.65 14.82 3.96
CA ILE A 87 -5.01 14.28 3.78
C ILE A 87 -5.93 14.76 4.93
N LEU A 88 -5.48 14.65 6.18
CA LEU A 88 -6.26 15.09 7.35
C LEU A 88 -6.48 16.61 7.39
N SER A 89 -5.52 17.40 6.88
CA SER A 89 -5.67 18.86 6.74
C SER A 89 -6.66 19.27 5.64
N ARG A 90 -7.08 18.33 4.78
CA ARG A 90 -7.99 18.55 3.65
C ARG A 90 -9.06 17.45 3.58
N PRO A 91 -10.07 17.49 4.48
CA PRO A 91 -11.07 16.42 4.63
C PRO A 91 -11.93 16.14 3.38
N ARG A 92 -11.92 17.00 2.36
CA ARG A 92 -12.60 16.76 1.08
C ARG A 92 -12.03 15.59 0.26
N CYS A 93 -10.90 14.99 0.65
CA CYS A 93 -10.34 13.81 -0.02
C CYS A 93 -10.78 12.47 0.58
N ILE A 94 -11.45 12.45 1.75
CA ILE A 94 -11.88 11.20 2.43
C ILE A 94 -13.37 10.91 2.21
N ALA A 95 -14.15 11.86 1.69
CA ALA A 95 -15.55 11.66 1.37
C ALA A 95 -15.71 11.06 -0.03
N LEU A 96 -15.76 9.72 -0.10
CA LEU A 96 -16.43 8.96 -1.15
C LEU A 96 -17.50 8.09 -0.48
#